data_AF-A0A1F2RDS9-F1
#
_entry.id   AF-A0A1F2RDS9-F1
#
_cell.length_a   1.000
_cell.length_b   1.000
_cell.length_c   1.000
_cell.angle_alpha   90.00
_cell.angle_beta   90.00
_cell.angle_gamma   90.00
#
_symmetry.space_group_name_H-M   'P 1'
#
loop_
_entity.id
_entity.type
_entity.pdbx_description
1 polymer ?
#
loop_
_entity_poly.entity_id
_entity_poly.type
_entity_poly.pdbx_seq_one_letter_code
_entity_poly.pdbx_strand_id
1 'polypeptide(L)'
;MAHPLQSDITKLRPESQAVLHRLLDQGETPGAIARAIQAQTKERVSAEAITRYSSRYHRRQAKQQQVKQRLDGFLALLQKDGLSVSDLLRAVLLERLSTAKQDGTAAGLDLLKLEEAERKRGEYELKQRQANFSNLYRERELDLKERKHSLAEKEFQLQREKGRANLEELERKAHAGQSLTPDDVRRIREIFGLYDDPEATETKRHGE
;
A
#
# COMPACT_ATOMS: atom_id res chain seq x y z
N MET A 1 -36.44 11.80 46.89
CA MET A 1 -35.01 12.16 46.91
C MET A 1 -34.57 12.44 45.48
N ALA A 2 -34.25 13.69 45.14
CA ALA A 2 -33.92 14.12 43.78
C ALA A 2 -32.41 14.03 43.55
N HIS A 3 -31.97 13.16 42.64
CA HIS A 3 -30.56 13.11 42.21
C HIS A 3 -30.30 14.22 41.18
N PRO A 4 -29.17 14.96 41.26
CA PRO A 4 -28.86 16.05 40.34
C PRO A 4 -28.48 15.49 38.97
N LEU A 5 -29.41 15.56 38.01
CA LEU A 5 -29.24 15.11 36.62
C LEU A 5 -28.64 16.24 35.76
N GLN A 6 -27.39 16.66 36.02
CA GLN A 6 -26.65 17.52 35.11
C GLN A 6 -25.16 17.16 35.11
N SER A 7 -24.82 16.05 34.47
CA SER A 7 -23.46 15.81 34.01
C SER A 7 -23.17 16.77 32.85
N ASP A 8 -22.32 17.77 33.11
CA ASP A 8 -21.70 18.55 32.04
C ASP A 8 -21.01 17.58 31.07
N ILE A 9 -21.21 17.76 29.76
CA ILE A 9 -20.64 16.89 28.72
C ILE A 9 -19.11 16.82 28.80
N THR A 10 -18.47 17.86 29.33
CA THR A 10 -17.02 17.93 29.56
C THR A 10 -16.54 17.02 30.70
N LYS A 11 -17.44 16.55 31.57
CA LYS A 11 -17.15 15.64 32.69
C LYS A 11 -17.41 14.17 32.34
N LEU A 12 -17.87 13.88 31.12
CA LEU A 12 -18.05 12.51 30.65
C LEU A 12 -16.71 11.81 30.47
N ARG A 13 -16.70 10.48 30.66
CA ARG A 13 -15.52 9.67 30.37
C ARG A 13 -15.12 9.80 28.89
N PRO A 14 -13.83 9.63 28.56
CA PRO A 14 -13.34 9.71 27.17
C PRO A 14 -14.12 8.79 26.21
N GLU A 15 -14.50 7.59 26.67
CA GLU A 15 -15.28 6.62 25.89
C GLU A 15 -16.69 7.16 25.56
N SER A 16 -17.38 7.75 26.54
CA SER A 16 -18.69 8.39 26.34
C SER A 16 -18.60 9.62 25.42
N GLN A 17 -17.51 10.38 25.52
CA GLN A 17 -17.26 11.51 24.62
C GLN A 17 -16.99 11.05 23.18
N ALA A 18 -16.28 9.94 22.98
CA ALA A 18 -16.04 9.36 21.67
C ALA A 18 -17.35 8.87 21.01
N VAL A 19 -18.21 8.20 21.77
CA VAL A 19 -19.56 7.81 21.30
C VAL A 19 -20.40 9.04 20.95
N LEU A 20 -20.39 10.07 21.80
CA LEU A 20 -21.07 11.34 21.54
C LEU A 20 -20.61 11.99 20.23
N HIS A 21 -19.29 12.12 20.01
CA HIS A 21 -18.75 12.74 18.79
C HIS A 21 -19.11 11.95 17.55
N ARG A 22 -18.99 10.61 17.61
CA ARG A 22 -19.35 9.73 16.50
C ARG A 22 -20.82 9.87 16.10
N LEU A 23 -21.74 9.92 17.08
CA LEU A 23 -23.17 10.03 16.79
C LEU A 23 -23.55 11.46 16.36
N LEU A 24 -22.85 12.49 16.84
CA LEU A 24 -23.00 13.86 16.33
C LEU A 24 -22.54 13.99 14.87
N ASP A 25 -21.46 13.30 14.49
CA ASP A 25 -21.00 13.24 13.10
C ASP A 25 -21.99 12.51 12.17
N GLN A 26 -22.75 11.56 12.72
CA GLN A 26 -23.81 10.83 12.00
C GLN A 26 -25.14 11.59 11.91
N GLY A 27 -25.25 12.77 12.54
CA GLY A 27 -26.47 13.58 12.52
C GLY A 27 -27.60 13.04 13.40
N GLU A 28 -27.28 12.19 14.38
CA GLU A 28 -28.27 11.59 15.27
C GLU A 28 -28.95 12.62 16.18
N THR A 29 -30.23 12.37 16.50
CA THR A 29 -30.97 13.29 17.37
C THR A 29 -30.42 13.29 18.81
N PRO A 30 -30.43 14.42 19.53
CA PRO A 30 -29.90 14.49 20.91
C PRO A 30 -30.51 13.46 21.88
N GLY A 31 -31.78 13.09 21.68
CA GLY A 31 -32.45 12.04 22.45
C GLY A 31 -32.01 10.61 22.09
N ALA A 32 -31.64 10.34 20.84
CA ALA A 32 -31.03 9.07 20.43
C ALA A 32 -29.62 8.94 21.00
N ILE A 33 -28.83 10.02 20.94
CA ILE A 33 -27.48 10.09 21.49
C ILE A 33 -27.47 9.82 23.00
N ALA A 34 -28.36 10.48 23.76
CA ALA A 34 -28.45 10.27 25.21
C ALA A 34 -28.73 8.81 25.57
N ARG A 35 -29.65 8.15 24.84
CA ARG A 35 -29.98 6.73 25.03
C ARG A 35 -28.82 5.82 24.65
N ALA A 36 -28.11 6.13 23.57
CA ALA A 36 -26.94 5.35 23.13
C ALA A 36 -25.77 5.43 24.13
N ILE A 37 -25.47 6.62 24.66
CA ILE A 37 -24.46 6.80 25.71
C ILE A 37 -24.86 6.01 26.96
N GLN A 38 -26.11 6.11 27.39
CA GLN A 38 -26.60 5.36 28.54
C GLN A 38 -26.55 3.84 28.32
N ALA A 39 -26.87 3.36 27.12
CA ALA A 39 -26.85 1.94 26.80
C ALA A 39 -25.42 1.36 26.72
N GLN A 40 -24.47 2.12 26.17
CA GLN A 40 -23.10 1.66 25.92
C GLN A 40 -22.15 1.89 27.10
N THR A 41 -22.21 3.06 27.73
CA THR A 41 -21.24 3.46 28.77
C THR A 41 -21.85 3.56 30.16
N LYS A 42 -23.17 3.33 30.29
CA LYS A 42 -23.95 3.45 31.53
C LYS A 42 -23.95 4.86 32.14
N GLU A 43 -23.43 5.86 31.43
CA GLU A 43 -23.46 7.27 31.84
C GLU A 43 -24.75 7.94 31.36
N ARG A 44 -25.33 8.80 32.20
CA ARG A 44 -26.54 9.56 31.86
C ARG A 44 -26.15 10.95 31.41
N VAL A 45 -26.72 11.39 30.29
CA VAL A 45 -26.55 12.74 29.72
C VAL A 45 -27.91 13.26 29.31
N SER A 46 -28.19 14.53 29.58
CA SER A 46 -29.46 15.13 29.14
C SER A 46 -29.40 15.51 27.66
N ALA A 47 -30.51 15.33 26.95
CA ALA A 47 -30.65 15.75 25.55
C ALA A 47 -30.43 17.27 25.37
N GLU A 48 -30.77 18.05 26.39
CA GLU A 48 -30.57 19.51 26.40
C GLU A 48 -29.07 19.88 26.46
N ALA A 49 -28.28 19.15 27.27
CA ALA A 49 -26.83 19.35 27.30
C ALA A 49 -26.22 19.00 25.93
N ILE A 50 -26.65 17.91 25.30
CA ILE A 50 -26.17 17.48 23.98
C ILE A 50 -26.52 18.53 22.92
N THR A 51 -27.71 19.12 22.99
CA THR A 51 -28.12 20.20 22.09
C THR A 51 -27.21 21.41 22.22
N ARG A 52 -26.93 21.89 23.44
CA ARG A 52 -25.99 23.01 23.67
C ARG A 52 -24.58 22.68 23.15
N TYR A 53 -24.12 21.45 23.36
CA TYR A 53 -22.80 21.02 22.93
C TYR A 53 -22.66 20.86 21.41
N SER A 54 -23.67 20.29 20.73
CA SER A 54 -23.68 20.05 19.29
C SER A 54 -23.40 21.33 18.48
N SER A 55 -24.02 22.46 18.87
CA SER A 55 -23.82 23.75 18.20
C SER A 55 -22.36 24.22 18.24
N ARG A 56 -21.67 24.03 19.37
CA ARG A 56 -20.26 24.38 19.54
C ARG A 56 -19.36 23.39 18.81
N TYR A 57 -19.72 22.10 18.85
CA TYR A 57 -19.01 21.03 18.17
C TYR A 57 -18.99 21.24 16.65
N HIS A 58 -20.15 21.46 16.02
CA HIS A 58 -20.24 21.72 14.57
C HIS A 58 -19.50 23.00 14.15
N ARG A 59 -19.56 24.08 14.95
CA ARG A 59 -18.76 25.29 14.69
C ARG A 59 -17.26 25.02 14.72
N ARG A 60 -16.79 24.20 15.67
CA ARG A 60 -15.38 23.83 15.79
C ARG A 60 -14.94 22.93 14.63
N GLN A 61 -15.75 21.93 14.27
CA GLN A 61 -15.57 21.07 13.10
C GLN A 61 -15.47 21.91 11.81
N ALA A 62 -16.43 22.81 11.57
CA ALA A 62 -16.43 23.68 10.39
C ALA A 62 -15.17 24.56 10.32
N LYS A 63 -14.75 25.14 11.46
CA LYS A 63 -13.50 25.93 11.51
C LYS A 63 -12.26 25.08 11.21
N GLN A 64 -12.20 23.85 11.73
CA GLN A 64 -11.10 22.93 11.43
C GLN A 64 -11.09 22.50 9.96
N GLN A 65 -12.25 22.22 9.37
CA GLN A 65 -12.36 21.88 7.96
C GLN A 65 -11.94 23.04 7.05
N GLN A 66 -12.34 24.28 7.38
CA GLN A 66 -11.87 25.47 6.65
C GLN A 66 -10.36 25.65 6.74
N VAL A 67 -9.75 25.43 7.91
CA VAL A 67 -8.29 25.49 8.05
C VAL A 67 -7.62 24.40 7.22
N LYS A 68 -8.14 23.16 7.25
CA LYS A 68 -7.63 22.07 6.42
C LYS A 68 -7.71 22.42 4.93
N GLN A 69 -8.88 22.84 4.44
CA GLN A 69 -9.05 23.24 3.03
C GLN A 69 -8.09 24.36 2.60
N ARG A 70 -7.86 25.34 3.48
CA ARG A 70 -6.87 26.41 3.22
C ARG A 70 -5.45 25.88 3.17
N LEU A 71 -5.08 25.00 4.09
CA LEU A 71 -3.77 24.35 4.11
C LEU A 71 -3.57 23.45 2.91
N ASP A 72 -4.56 22.64 2.56
CA ASP A 72 -4.52 21.75 1.40
C ASP A 72 -4.43 22.57 0.09
N GLY A 73 -5.19 23.66 -0.02
CA GLY A 73 -5.10 24.59 -1.15
C GLY A 73 -3.72 25.26 -1.24
N PHE A 74 -3.15 25.66 -0.11
CA PHE A 74 -1.81 26.24 -0.04
C PHE A 74 -0.73 25.22 -0.40
N LEU A 75 -0.82 23.98 0.12
CA LEU A 75 0.10 22.89 -0.23
C LEU A 75 0.00 22.51 -1.71
N ALA A 76 -1.20 22.51 -2.28
CA ALA A 76 -1.42 22.24 -3.70
C ALA A 76 -0.84 23.35 -4.60
N LEU A 77 -0.92 24.62 -4.18
CA LEU A 77 -0.26 25.73 -4.86
C LEU A 77 1.27 25.60 -4.80
N LEU A 78 1.81 25.24 -3.64
CA LEU A 78 3.26 25.09 -3.47
C LEU A 78 3.84 23.90 -4.21
N GLN A 79 3.11 22.79 -4.28
CA GLN A 79 3.50 21.66 -5.13
C GLN A 79 3.57 22.05 -6.61
N LYS A 80 2.66 22.91 -7.09
CA LYS A 80 2.73 23.43 -8.47
C LYS A 80 3.95 24.31 -8.71
N ASP A 81 4.38 25.05 -7.70
CA ASP A 81 5.57 25.91 -7.74
C ASP A 81 6.87 25.15 -7.43
N GLY A 82 6.82 23.82 -7.26
CA GLY A 82 7.98 22.98 -6.98
C GLY A 82 8.57 23.15 -5.57
N LEU A 83 7.87 23.87 -4.69
CA LEU A 83 8.27 24.08 -3.30
C LEU A 83 7.91 22.85 -2.47
N SER A 84 8.91 22.26 -1.83
CA SER A 84 8.71 21.12 -0.96
C SER A 84 8.13 21.57 0.40
N VAL A 85 7.40 20.68 1.08
CA VAL A 85 6.94 20.89 2.47
C VAL A 85 8.10 21.29 3.40
N SER A 86 9.31 20.85 3.06
CA SER A 86 10.51 21.17 3.81
C SER A 86 11.02 22.59 3.58
N ASP A 87 10.87 23.14 2.38
CA ASP A 87 11.17 24.56 2.11
C ASP A 87 10.23 25.46 2.89
N LEU A 88 8.98 25.02 3.04
CA LEU A 88 7.97 25.66 3.87
C LEU A 88 8.32 25.63 5.36
N LEU A 89 8.68 24.45 5.88
CA LEU A 89 9.12 24.31 7.27
C LEU A 89 10.37 25.16 7.53
N ARG A 90 11.29 25.22 6.57
CA ARG A 90 12.49 26.06 6.63
C ARG A 90 12.14 27.55 6.61
N ALA A 91 11.19 27.97 5.76
CA ALA A 91 10.69 29.34 5.73
C ALA A 91 10.03 29.75 7.04
N VAL A 92 9.17 28.90 7.61
CA VAL A 92 8.54 29.12 8.92
C VAL A 92 9.59 29.15 10.03
N LEU A 93 10.60 28.29 9.97
CA LEU A 93 11.72 28.32 10.91
C LEU A 93 12.55 29.59 10.80
N LEU A 94 12.87 30.03 9.59
CA LEU A 94 13.59 31.28 9.34
C LEU A 94 12.77 32.50 9.79
N GLU A 95 11.46 32.51 9.53
CA GLU A 95 10.54 33.55 10.01
C GLU A 95 10.48 33.58 11.54
N ARG A 96 10.37 32.40 12.19
CA ARG A 96 10.38 32.24 13.65
C ARG A 96 11.72 32.61 14.27
N LEU A 97 12.83 32.30 13.63
CA LEU A 97 14.17 32.72 14.04
C LEU A 97 14.34 34.23 13.89
N SER A 98 13.83 34.81 12.80
CA SER A 98 13.86 36.25 12.55
C SER A 98 13.04 37.03 13.59
N THR A 99 11.83 36.56 13.90
CA THR A 99 10.98 37.15 14.95
C THR A 99 11.53 36.91 16.36
N ALA A 100 12.03 35.71 16.67
CA ALA A 100 12.67 35.44 17.96
C ALA A 100 13.98 36.25 18.18
N LYS A 101 14.67 36.62 17.09
CA LYS A 101 15.82 37.54 17.12
C LYS A 101 15.39 38.99 17.43
N GLN A 102 14.19 39.39 17.00
CA GLN A 102 13.60 40.70 17.32
C GLN A 102 13.04 40.76 18.75
N ASP A 103 12.44 39.67 19.23
CA ASP A 103 11.79 39.58 20.55
C ASP A 103 12.74 39.11 21.68
N GLY A 104 14.01 38.83 21.37
CA GLY A 104 15.02 38.39 22.35
C GLY A 104 14.88 36.95 22.86
N THR A 105 13.91 36.17 22.35
CA THR A 105 13.65 34.78 22.73
C THR A 105 14.42 33.75 21.90
N ALA A 106 15.36 34.18 21.05
CA ALA A 106 16.17 33.32 20.19
C ALA A 106 16.95 32.22 20.96
N ALA A 107 17.22 32.43 22.25
CA ALA A 107 17.92 31.48 23.12
C ALA A 107 17.16 30.15 23.33
N GLY A 108 15.85 30.08 23.03
CA GLY A 108 15.05 28.86 23.14
C GLY A 108 15.03 27.97 21.88
N LEU A 109 15.60 28.43 20.76
CA LEU A 109 15.65 27.67 19.50
C LEU A 109 16.94 26.87 19.43
N ASP A 110 16.82 25.58 19.71
CA ASP A 110 17.91 24.62 19.73
C ASP A 110 18.31 24.22 18.29
N LEU A 111 19.21 25.00 17.70
CA LEU A 111 19.70 24.82 16.32
C LEU A 111 20.28 23.42 16.06
N LEU A 112 20.82 22.77 17.09
CA LEU A 112 21.37 21.41 17.00
C LEU A 112 20.27 20.38 16.70
N LYS A 113 19.07 20.54 17.28
CA LYS A 113 17.93 19.65 16.99
C LYS A 113 17.44 19.78 15.56
N LEU A 114 17.58 20.97 14.97
CA LEU A 114 17.23 21.20 13.57
C LEU A 114 18.22 20.50 12.64
N GLU A 115 19.52 20.61 12.93
CA GLU A 115 20.56 19.92 12.17
C GLU A 115 20.44 18.38 12.29
N GLU A 116 20.11 17.87 13.48
CA GLU A 116 19.80 16.45 13.68
C GLU A 116 18.57 15.99 12.87
N ALA A 117 17.52 16.81 12.82
CA ALA A 117 16.33 16.51 12.04
C ALA A 117 16.63 16.51 10.52
N GLU A 118 17.43 17.46 10.04
CA GLU A 118 17.88 17.51 8.64
C GLU A 118 18.76 16.30 8.28
N ARG A 119 19.69 15.89 9.16
CA ARG A 119 20.48 14.67 8.96
C ARG A 119 19.60 13.42 8.87
N LYS A 120 18.71 13.22 9.84
CA LYS A 120 17.80 12.06 9.85
C LYS A 120 16.96 12.02 8.59
N ARG A 121 16.47 13.18 8.13
CA ARG A 121 15.74 13.27 6.86
C ARG A 121 16.61 12.86 5.67
N GLY A 122 17.83 13.38 5.58
CA GLY A 122 18.77 13.00 4.51
C GLY A 122 19.01 11.49 4.46
N GLU A 123 19.17 10.85 5.63
CA GLU A 123 19.27 9.40 5.74
C GLU A 123 18.00 8.67 5.26
N TYR A 124 16.81 9.17 5.62
CA TYR A 124 15.54 8.59 5.16
C TYR A 124 15.36 8.71 3.64
N GLU A 125 15.66 9.87 3.06
CA GLU A 125 15.60 10.08 1.61
C GLU A 125 16.57 9.15 0.88
N LEU A 126 17.77 8.96 1.43
CA LEU A 126 18.78 8.08 0.86
C LEU A 126 18.36 6.61 0.94
N LYS A 127 17.79 6.18 2.08
CA LYS A 127 17.19 4.85 2.24
C LYS A 127 16.03 4.63 1.27
N GLN A 128 15.17 5.63 1.08
CA GLN A 128 14.04 5.54 0.16
C GLN A 128 14.53 5.42 -1.29
N ARG A 129 15.55 6.20 -1.69
CA ARG A 129 16.18 6.06 -3.01
C ARG A 129 16.78 4.67 -3.19
N GLN A 130 17.50 4.16 -2.20
CA GLN A 130 18.08 2.83 -2.25
C GLN A 130 17.02 1.75 -2.40
N ALA A 131 15.92 1.84 -1.64
CA ALA A 131 14.78 0.91 -1.75
C ALA A 131 14.12 0.97 -3.14
N ASN A 132 13.96 2.17 -3.71
CA ASN A 132 13.41 2.33 -5.05
C ASN A 132 14.31 1.69 -6.12
N PHE A 133 15.62 1.87 -6.02
CA PHE A 133 16.56 1.20 -6.92
C PHE A 133 16.53 -0.32 -6.76
N SER A 134 16.54 -0.84 -5.53
CA SER A 134 16.48 -2.29 -5.32
C SER A 134 15.18 -2.90 -5.86
N ASN A 135 14.05 -2.20 -5.70
CA ASN A 135 12.77 -2.64 -6.23
C ASN A 135 12.78 -2.65 -7.76
N LEU A 136 13.34 -1.61 -8.41
CA LEU A 136 13.46 -1.54 -9.86
C LEU A 136 14.31 -2.68 -10.43
N TYR A 137 15.43 -3.03 -9.77
CA TYR A 137 16.26 -4.16 -10.17
C TYR A 137 15.50 -5.48 -10.04
N ARG A 138 14.78 -5.67 -8.93
CA ARG A 138 13.98 -6.87 -8.69
C ARG A 138 12.86 -7.03 -9.72
N GLU A 139 12.20 -5.93 -10.07
CA GLU A 139 11.14 -5.91 -11.08
C GLU A 139 11.68 -6.26 -12.47
N ARG A 140 12.84 -5.71 -12.87
CA ARG A 140 13.52 -6.08 -14.11
C ARG A 140 13.94 -7.55 -14.14
N GLU A 141 14.42 -8.08 -13.02
CA GLU A 141 14.80 -9.49 -12.93
C GLU A 141 13.58 -10.41 -13.08
N LEU A 142 12.44 -10.03 -12.47
CA LEU A 142 11.19 -10.76 -12.60
C LEU A 142 10.67 -10.73 -14.05
N ASP A 143 10.67 -9.57 -14.72
CA ASP A 143 10.28 -9.47 -16.14
C ASP A 143 11.16 -10.34 -17.04
N LEU A 144 12.48 -10.37 -16.81
CA LEU A 144 13.37 -11.26 -17.55
C LEU A 144 13.06 -12.75 -17.31
N LYS A 145 12.71 -13.13 -16.07
CA LYS A 145 12.31 -14.51 -15.76
C LYS A 145 10.97 -14.87 -16.39
N GLU A 146 9.99 -13.97 -16.35
CA GLU A 146 8.69 -14.16 -17.00
C GLU A 146 8.84 -14.32 -18.52
N ARG A 147 9.67 -13.49 -19.16
CA ARG A 147 9.96 -13.64 -20.59
C ARG A 147 10.58 -14.99 -20.92
N LYS A 148 11.57 -15.42 -20.13
CA LYS A 148 12.18 -16.76 -20.30
C LYS A 148 11.16 -17.88 -20.12
N HIS A 149 10.30 -17.78 -19.11
CA HIS A 149 9.25 -18.77 -18.88
C HIS A 149 8.25 -18.81 -20.03
N SER A 150 7.82 -17.65 -20.53
CA SER A 150 6.89 -17.56 -21.66
C SER A 150 7.47 -18.15 -22.96
N LEU A 151 8.79 -18.01 -23.18
CA LEU A 151 9.47 -18.63 -24.31
C LEU A 151 9.53 -20.14 -24.14
N ALA A 152 9.89 -20.63 -22.95
CA ALA A 152 9.92 -22.05 -22.65
C ALA A 152 8.52 -22.70 -22.78
N GLU A 153 7.46 -22.02 -22.34
CA GLU A 153 6.08 -22.49 -22.52
C GLU A 153 5.69 -22.57 -24.00
N LYS A 154 6.06 -21.57 -24.81
CA LYS A 154 5.81 -21.58 -26.26
C LYS A 154 6.57 -22.72 -26.95
N GLU A 155 7.83 -22.93 -26.59
CA GLU A 155 8.63 -24.04 -27.10
C GLU A 155 8.02 -25.38 -26.73
N PHE A 156 7.58 -25.53 -25.48
CA PHE A 156 6.91 -26.74 -25.00
C PHE A 156 5.58 -27.00 -25.73
N GLN A 157 4.77 -25.96 -25.96
CA GLN A 157 3.54 -26.07 -26.75
C GLN A 157 3.84 -26.52 -28.18
N LEU A 158 4.84 -25.91 -28.82
CA LEU A 158 5.24 -26.24 -30.19
C LEU A 158 5.78 -27.67 -30.29
N GLN A 159 6.53 -28.14 -29.28
CA GLN A 159 6.95 -29.54 -29.17
C GLN A 159 5.76 -30.48 -29.01
N ARG A 160 4.77 -30.12 -28.17
CA ARG A 160 3.53 -30.90 -28.02
C ARG A 160 2.74 -30.99 -29.32
N GLU A 161 2.59 -29.88 -30.04
CA GLU A 161 1.90 -29.85 -31.33
C GLU A 161 2.61 -30.71 -32.38
N LYS A 162 3.95 -30.62 -32.46
CA LYS A 162 4.76 -31.51 -33.30
C LYS A 162 4.58 -32.98 -32.93
N GLY A 163 4.61 -33.30 -31.64
CA GLY A 163 4.38 -34.66 -31.15
C GLY A 163 2.99 -35.19 -31.52
N ARG A 164 1.96 -34.35 -31.40
CA ARG A 164 0.58 -34.70 -31.81
C ARG A 164 0.47 -34.90 -33.31
N ALA A 165 1.02 -34.00 -34.12
CA ALA A 165 1.00 -34.13 -35.57
C ALA A 165 1.70 -35.41 -36.05
N ASN A 166 2.85 -35.75 -35.43
CA ASN A 166 3.56 -36.99 -35.72
C ASN A 166 2.73 -38.23 -35.35
N LEU A 167 2.05 -38.21 -34.21
CA LEU A 167 1.14 -39.30 -33.80
C LEU A 167 -0.03 -39.45 -34.78
N GLU A 168 -0.69 -38.35 -35.17
CA GLU A 168 -1.77 -38.38 -36.14
C GLU A 168 -1.33 -38.91 -37.51
N GLU A 169 -0.12 -38.57 -37.97
CA GLU A 169 0.42 -39.10 -39.22
C GLU A 169 0.62 -40.62 -39.14
N LEU A 170 1.17 -41.11 -38.03
CA LEU A 170 1.36 -42.54 -37.78
C LEU A 170 0.03 -43.29 -37.66
N GLU A 171 -0.96 -42.73 -36.95
CA GLU A 171 -2.31 -43.30 -36.85
C GLU A 171 -2.99 -43.38 -38.22
N ARG A 172 -2.89 -42.34 -39.05
CA ARG A 172 -3.42 -42.37 -40.43
C ARG A 172 -2.75 -43.46 -41.27
N LYS A 173 -1.43 -43.60 -41.21
CA LYS A 173 -0.68 -44.67 -41.93
C LYS A 173 -1.11 -46.06 -41.45
N ALA A 174 -1.28 -46.24 -40.13
CA ALA A 174 -1.74 -47.49 -39.54
C ALA A 174 -3.17 -47.86 -40.00
N HIS A 175 -4.11 -46.89 -39.97
CA HIS A 175 -5.48 -47.09 -40.46
C HIS A 175 -5.57 -47.34 -41.96
N ALA A 176 -4.67 -46.75 -42.76
CA ALA A 176 -4.58 -46.98 -44.20
C ALA A 176 -3.89 -48.32 -44.56
N GLY A 177 -3.38 -49.08 -43.59
CA GLY A 177 -2.69 -50.34 -43.82
C GLY A 177 -1.35 -50.19 -44.55
N GLN A 178 -0.74 -49.00 -44.51
CA GLN A 178 0.55 -48.74 -45.16
C GLN A 178 1.69 -49.36 -44.35
N SER A 179 2.68 -49.92 -45.04
CA SER A 179 3.89 -50.45 -44.43
C SER A 179 4.70 -49.34 -43.76
N LEU A 180 5.04 -49.53 -42.49
CA LEU A 180 5.88 -48.59 -41.72
C LEU A 180 7.28 -48.48 -42.33
N THR A 181 7.76 -47.26 -42.53
CA THR A 181 9.13 -47.00 -42.95
C THR A 181 10.09 -47.07 -41.75
N PRO A 182 11.42 -47.24 -41.96
CA PRO A 182 12.41 -47.19 -40.87
C PRO A 182 12.35 -45.89 -40.06
N ASP A 183 11.97 -44.78 -40.71
CA ASP A 183 11.84 -43.47 -40.07
C ASP A 183 10.58 -43.38 -39.18
N ASP A 184 9.49 -44.07 -39.56
CA ASP A 184 8.28 -44.18 -38.73
C ASP A 184 8.56 -44.99 -37.44
N VAL A 185 9.33 -46.08 -37.55
CA VAL A 185 9.76 -46.89 -36.40
C VAL A 185 10.65 -46.10 -35.45
N ARG A 186 11.54 -45.25 -36.01
CA ARG A 186 12.38 -44.32 -35.24
C ARG A 186 11.53 -43.33 -34.45
N ARG A 187 10.56 -42.66 -35.10
CA ARG A 187 9.64 -41.71 -34.45
C ARG A 187 8.77 -42.35 -33.37
N ILE A 188 8.27 -43.56 -33.59
CA ILE A 188 7.52 -44.32 -32.57
C ILE A 188 8.40 -44.53 -31.33
N ARG A 189 9.67 -44.94 -31.51
CA ARG A 189 10.59 -45.11 -30.39
C ARG A 189 10.87 -43.79 -29.65
N GLU A 190 11.05 -42.69 -30.37
CA GLU A 190 11.23 -41.35 -29.78
C GLU A 190 9.99 -40.90 -28.97
N ILE A 191 8.78 -41.11 -29.49
CA ILE A 191 7.52 -40.72 -28.81
C ILE A 191 7.29 -41.52 -27.51
N PHE A 192 7.59 -42.82 -27.52
CA PHE A 192 7.41 -43.70 -26.36
C PHE A 192 8.63 -43.75 -25.43
N GLY A 193 9.68 -42.95 -25.69
CA GLY A 193 10.89 -42.94 -24.87
C GLY A 193 11.69 -44.25 -24.91
N LEU A 194 11.52 -45.03 -25.99
CA LEU A 194 12.23 -46.27 -26.27
C LEU A 194 13.48 -46.04 -27.13
N TYR A 195 13.91 -44.78 -27.24
CA TYR A 195 15.11 -44.39 -27.96
C TYR A 195 16.31 -44.51 -27.03
N ASP A 196 17.20 -45.47 -27.29
CA ASP A 196 18.52 -45.50 -26.68
C ASP A 196 19.33 -44.36 -27.28
N ASP A 197 19.59 -43.34 -26.47
CA ASP A 197 20.40 -42.19 -26.86
C ASP A 197 21.89 -42.59 -26.76
N PRO A 198 22.62 -42.79 -27.88
CA PRO A 198 24.01 -43.25 -27.82
C PRO A 198 24.95 -42.22 -27.16
N GLU A 199 24.56 -40.93 -27.13
CA GLU A 199 25.36 -39.85 -26.52
C GLU A 199 25.26 -39.80 -24.97
N ALA A 200 24.21 -40.37 -24.36
CA ALA A 200 24.05 -40.38 -22.91
C ALA A 200 25.01 -41.36 -22.19
N THR A 201 25.62 -42.28 -22.94
CA THR A 201 26.57 -43.28 -22.43
C THR A 201 28.02 -42.80 -22.37
N GLU A 202 28.41 -41.74 -23.09
CA GLU A 202 29.81 -41.28 -23.12
C GLU A 202 30.14 -40.28 -22.01
N THR A 203 29.18 -39.50 -21.52
CA THR A 203 29.40 -38.53 -20.41
C THR A 203 29.56 -39.18 -19.03
N LYS A 204 29.29 -40.49 -18.88
CA LYS A 204 29.50 -41.24 -17.63
C LYS A 204 30.85 -41.98 -17.55
N ARG A 205 31.70 -41.93 -18.58
CA ARG A 205 32.99 -42.65 -18.60
C ARG A 205 34.26 -41.77 -18.51
N HIS A 206 34.13 -40.45 -18.42
CA HIS A 206 35.27 -39.53 -18.31
C HIS A 206 35.29 -38.67 -17.04
N GLY A 207 34.68 -39.17 -15.96
CA GLY A 207 34.76 -38.57 -14.62
C GLY A 207 35.12 -39.61 -13.57
N GLU A 208 36.29 -40.25 -13.73
CA GLU A 208 37.06 -40.86 -12.64
C GLU A 208 38.43 -40.18 -12.59
#